data_AF-A0A8H6F0S1-F1
#
_entry.id   AF-A0A8H6F0S1-F1
#
_cell.length_a   1.000
_cell.length_b   1.000
_cell.length_c   1.000
_cell.angle_alpha   90.00
_cell.angle_beta   90.00
_cell.angle_gamma   90.00
#
_symmetry.space_group_name_H-M   'P 1'
#
loop_
_entity.id
_entity.type
_entity.pdbx_description
1 polymer ?
#
loop_
_entity_poly.entity_id
_entity_poly.type
_entity_poly.pdbx_seq_one_letter_code
_entity_poly.pdbx_strand_id
1 'polypeptide(L)'
;MKGKLPWVALHRDSVWGVGGLDDTFFLIEKIKTNDRIEFKLTQNQLSRHSNSNHEEVEHIYTSSNILELMQKLDDTFPEHASYTAKYNTFRRKCHRYFAEFIISKLNTRISKYCHENGLERQQFLASLNDVIRGLHLVTAYRLKFALTYSPHCDYSIWKGNQLLAQAVTNCRKNTLSKYRD
;
A
#
# COMPACT_ATOMS: atom_id res chain seq x y z
N MET A 1 3.45 16.47 21.48
CA MET A 1 3.66 15.74 20.21
C MET A 1 2.46 15.95 19.29
N LYS A 2 2.56 16.87 18.33
CA LYS A 2 1.50 17.16 17.35
C LYS A 2 1.72 16.28 16.12
N GLY A 3 0.70 15.49 15.75
CA GLY A 3 0.63 14.75 14.49
C GLY A 3 1.33 13.39 14.53
N LYS A 4 0.62 12.34 14.95
CA LYS A 4 1.07 10.95 14.74
C LYS A 4 1.28 10.74 13.25
N LEU A 5 2.50 10.38 12.85
CA LEU A 5 2.81 9.94 11.50
C LEU A 5 1.81 8.83 11.09
N PRO A 6 1.28 8.82 9.85
CA PRO A 6 0.28 7.88 9.36
C PRO A 6 0.84 6.48 9.12
N TRP A 7 1.44 5.89 10.15
CA TRP A 7 1.94 4.52 10.15
C TRP A 7 0.82 3.54 9.80
N VAL A 8 1.19 2.59 8.95
CA VAL A 8 0.31 1.58 8.40
C VAL A 8 0.77 0.24 8.93
N ALA A 9 -0.04 -0.46 9.71
CA ALA A 9 0.26 -1.85 10.02
C ALA A 9 0.18 -2.70 8.74
N LEU A 10 1.32 -3.22 8.29
CA LEU A 10 1.44 -4.17 7.17
C LEU A 10 1.22 -5.60 7.67
N HIS A 11 1.73 -5.90 8.86
CA HIS A 11 1.39 -7.08 9.64
C HIS A 11 0.88 -6.65 10.99
N ARG A 12 -0.15 -7.35 11.49
CA ARG A 12 -0.70 -7.09 12.81
C ARG A 12 0.40 -7.23 13.85
N ASP A 13 0.68 -6.13 14.55
CA ASP A 13 1.61 -6.03 15.67
C ASP A 13 3.08 -6.39 15.38
N SER A 14 3.50 -6.45 14.10
CA SER A 14 4.89 -6.77 13.75
C SER A 14 5.54 -5.92 12.68
N VAL A 15 4.82 -5.34 11.72
CA VAL A 15 5.44 -4.47 10.70
C VAL A 15 4.54 -3.27 10.44
N TRP A 16 5.14 -2.08 10.50
CA TRP A 16 4.49 -0.81 10.17
C TRP A 16 5.26 -0.10 9.06
N GLY A 17 4.54 0.60 8.17
CA GLY A 17 5.16 1.37 7.08
C GLY A 17 4.61 2.79 6.99
N VAL A 18 5.40 3.69 6.44
CA VAL A 18 5.01 5.08 6.19
C VAL A 18 5.69 5.62 4.93
N GLY A 19 4.95 6.37 4.10
CA GLY A 19 5.48 6.93 2.85
C GLY A 19 6.08 8.32 3.04
N GLY A 20 7.28 8.54 2.50
CA GLY A 20 7.98 9.83 2.47
C GLY A 20 7.98 10.49 1.07
N LEU A 21 8.85 11.49 0.90
CA LEU A 21 9.11 12.20 -0.36
C LEU A 21 9.80 11.29 -1.39
N ASP A 22 9.72 11.66 -2.67
CA ASP A 22 10.51 11.08 -3.78
C ASP A 22 10.46 9.55 -3.86
N ASP A 23 9.26 9.00 -3.65
CA ASP A 23 8.99 7.55 -3.63
C ASP A 23 9.80 6.77 -2.58
N THR A 24 10.35 7.48 -1.60
CA THR A 24 10.97 6.90 -0.40
C THR A 24 9.89 6.45 0.56
N PHE A 25 10.16 5.38 1.29
CA PHE A 25 9.31 4.95 2.40
C PHE A 25 10.14 4.32 3.51
N PHE A 26 9.53 4.26 4.68
CA PHE A 26 10.16 3.78 5.89
C PHE A 26 9.34 2.64 6.49
N LEU A 27 10.03 1.61 6.98
CA LEU A 27 9.42 0.48 7.66
C LEU A 27 9.94 0.40 9.09
N ILE A 28 9.04 0.09 10.02
CA ILE A 28 9.37 -0.37 11.36
C ILE A 28 8.98 -1.84 11.44
N GLU A 29 9.97 -2.70 11.67
CA GLU A 29 9.76 -4.14 11.89
C GLU A 29 10.04 -4.48 13.35
N LYS A 30 9.12 -5.22 13.99
CA LYS A 30 9.30 -5.81 15.30
C LYS A 30 10.05 -7.13 15.15
N ILE A 31 11.22 -7.20 15.75
CA ILE A 31 12.11 -8.37 15.74
C ILE A 31 12.15 -8.96 17.14
N LYS A 32 12.17 -10.29 17.24
CA LYS A 32 12.41 -11.00 18.49
C LYS A 32 13.84 -11.55 18.50
N THR A 33 14.72 -10.94 19.29
CA THR A 33 16.13 -11.33 19.43
C THR A 33 16.37 -11.79 20.85
N ASN A 34 16.80 -13.05 21.07
CA ASN A 34 17.16 -13.58 22.40
C ASN A 34 16.14 -13.25 23.51
N ASP A 35 14.85 -13.53 23.25
CA ASP A 35 13.70 -13.23 24.11
C ASP A 35 13.44 -11.75 24.43
N ARG A 36 14.11 -10.82 23.75
CA ARG A 36 13.83 -9.39 23.79
C ARG A 36 13.12 -8.94 22.53
N ILE A 37 12.23 -7.97 22.69
CA ILE A 37 11.54 -7.31 21.58
C ILE A 37 12.37 -6.10 21.18
N GLU A 38 12.72 -6.02 19.91
CA GLU A 38 13.38 -4.88 19.29
C GLU A 38 12.56 -4.40 18.09
N PHE A 39 12.77 -3.16 17.71
CA PHE A 39 12.19 -2.54 16.54
C PHE A 39 13.31 -2.06 15.64
N LYS A 40 13.21 -2.37 14.35
CA LYS A 40 14.17 -1.98 13.32
C LYS A 40 13.53 -0.99 12.37
N LEU A 41 14.15 0.18 12.20
CA LEU A 41 13.80 1.19 11.21
C LEU A 41 14.62 0.96 9.94
N THR A 42 13.96 0.86 8.80
CA THR A 42 14.60 0.83 7.49
C THR A 42 14.04 1.91 6.57
N GLN A 43 14.90 2.43 5.70
CA GLN A 43 14.54 3.28 4.57
C GLN A 43 14.59 2.44 3.30
N ASN A 44 13.74 2.79 2.36
CA ASN A 44 13.71 2.12 1.08
C ASN A 44 13.23 3.09 -0.01
N GLN A 45 13.67 2.86 -1.24
CA GLN A 45 13.31 3.71 -2.37
C GLN A 45 12.52 2.90 -3.41
N LEU A 46 11.23 3.21 -3.55
CA LEU A 46 10.38 2.60 -4.58
C LEU A 46 10.75 3.21 -5.93
N SER A 47 11.35 2.42 -6.80
CA SER A 47 11.44 2.82 -8.20
C SER A 47 10.03 2.86 -8.80
N ARG A 48 9.66 4.00 -9.40
CA ARG A 48 8.35 4.22 -10.06
C ARG A 48 8.03 3.19 -11.14
N HIS A 49 9.06 2.55 -11.69
CA HIS A 49 8.95 1.59 -12.80
C HIS A 49 9.43 0.19 -12.43
N SER A 50 9.81 -0.05 -11.17
CA SER A 50 10.29 -1.37 -10.81
C SER A 50 9.14 -2.33 -10.59
N ASN A 51 9.11 -3.38 -11.41
CA ASN A 51 8.33 -4.58 -11.16
C ASN A 51 9.09 -5.57 -10.24
N SER A 52 10.33 -5.24 -9.83
CA SER A 52 11.10 -6.09 -8.93
C SER A 52 10.37 -6.23 -7.59
N ASN A 53 10.60 -7.36 -6.93
CA ASN A 53 10.25 -7.56 -5.52
C ASN A 53 11.44 -7.20 -4.62
N HIS A 54 12.48 -6.57 -5.17
CA HIS A 54 13.74 -6.30 -4.49
C HIS A 54 13.97 -4.80 -4.60
N GLU A 55 13.66 -4.13 -3.51
CA GLU A 55 13.96 -2.71 -3.32
C GLU A 55 15.10 -2.61 -2.32
N GLU A 56 15.96 -1.61 -2.51
CA GLU A 56 17.09 -1.38 -1.61
C GLU A 56 16.55 -1.04 -0.23
N VAL A 57 16.92 -1.87 0.75
CA VAL A 57 16.53 -1.73 2.15
C VAL A 57 17.76 -1.24 2.91
N GLU A 58 17.81 0.06 3.19
CA GLU A 58 18.85 0.64 4.03
C GLU A 58 18.42 0.54 5.51
N HIS A 59 19.29 -0.01 6.35
CA HIS A 59 19.08 -0.01 7.80
C HIS A 59 19.45 1.34 8.40
N ILE A 60 18.53 1.93 9.15
CA ILE A 60 18.72 3.25 9.76
C ILE A 60 19.02 3.12 11.25
N TYR A 61 18.21 2.34 11.97
CA TYR A 61 18.30 2.27 13.43
C TYR A 61 17.59 1.04 14.00
N THR A 62 18.00 0.62 15.19
CA THR A 62 17.32 -0.43 15.97
C THR A 62 17.23 0.03 17.43
N SER A 63 16.07 -0.16 18.06
CA SER A 63 15.87 0.10 19.50
C SER A 63 14.76 -0.80 20.05
N SER A 64 14.79 -1.06 21.36
CA SER A 64 13.68 -1.69 22.09
C SER A 64 12.46 -0.76 22.27
N ASN A 65 12.61 0.53 21.95
CA ASN A 65 11.58 1.54 22.10
C ASN A 65 11.16 2.12 20.74
N ILE A 66 9.91 1.87 20.35
CA ILE A 66 9.36 2.38 19.07
C ILE A 66 9.37 3.91 18.99
N LEU A 67 9.25 4.63 20.11
CA LEU A 67 9.28 6.10 20.11
C LEU A 67 10.65 6.65 19.72
N GLU A 68 11.72 5.94 20.05
CA GLU A 68 13.08 6.32 19.64
C GLU A 68 13.27 6.17 18.13
N LEU A 69 12.66 5.17 17.50
CA LEU A 69 12.66 5.04 16.04
C LEU A 69 11.91 6.19 15.38
N MET A 70 10.76 6.58 15.95
CA MET A 70 9.99 7.73 15.43
C MET A 70 10.78 9.03 15.56
N GLN A 71 11.40 9.26 16.71
CA GLN A 71 12.26 10.42 16.91
C GLN A 71 13.46 10.40 15.96
N LYS A 72 14.11 9.24 15.79
CA LYS A 72 15.23 9.08 14.87
C LYS A 72 14.84 9.41 13.43
N LEU A 73 13.63 9.03 13.00
CA LEU A 73 13.10 9.39 11.69
C LEU A 73 12.87 10.89 11.56
N ASP A 74 12.28 11.54 12.56
CA ASP A 74 12.05 12.99 12.56
C ASP A 74 13.38 13.77 12.53
N ASP A 75 14.40 13.31 13.25
CA ASP A 75 15.72 13.95 13.32
C ASP A 75 16.56 13.72 12.06
N THR A 76 16.50 12.50 11.49
CA THR A 76 17.34 12.12 10.33
C THR A 76 16.70 12.53 9.00
N PHE A 77 15.36 12.52 8.92
CA PHE A 77 14.60 12.79 7.68
C PHE A 77 13.47 13.81 7.90
N PRO A 78 13.77 15.03 8.37
CA PRO A 78 12.75 16.01 8.77
C PRO A 78 11.82 16.41 7.61
N GLU A 79 12.32 16.44 6.38
CA GLU A 79 11.51 16.76 5.20
C GLU A 79 10.50 15.64 4.88
N HIS A 80 10.92 14.38 4.98
CA HIS A 80 10.02 13.23 4.82
C HIS A 80 8.98 13.19 5.94
N ALA A 81 9.38 13.42 7.19
CA ALA A 81 8.46 13.48 8.33
C ALA A 81 7.41 14.60 8.15
N SER A 82 7.85 15.80 7.76
CA SER A 82 6.98 16.94 7.47
C SER A 82 6.01 16.66 6.32
N TYR A 83 6.51 16.07 5.23
CA TYR A 83 5.69 15.65 4.10
C TYR A 83 4.63 14.63 4.49
N THR A 84 5.03 13.66 5.31
CA THR A 84 4.15 12.61 5.82
C THR A 84 3.05 13.17 6.72
N ALA A 85 3.39 14.10 7.60
CA ALA A 85 2.40 14.79 8.42
C ALA A 85 1.35 15.54 7.57
N LYS A 86 1.76 16.13 6.44
CA LYS A 86 0.85 16.80 5.48
C LYS A 86 -0.09 15.82 4.76
N TYR A 87 0.32 14.56 4.58
CA TYR A 87 -0.54 13.54 3.96
C TYR A 87 -1.72 13.07 4.82
N ASN A 88 -1.75 13.43 6.10
CA ASN A 88 -2.86 13.11 6.99
C ASN A 88 -4.20 13.80 6.58
N THR A 89 -4.20 14.62 5.52
CA THR A 89 -5.44 14.98 4.81
C THR A 89 -5.97 13.78 4.02
N PHE A 90 -6.81 12.97 4.66
CA PHE A 90 -7.55 11.80 4.15
C PHE A 90 -8.33 12.01 2.82
N ARG A 91 -8.21 13.15 2.14
CA ARG A 91 -9.06 13.55 0.99
C ARG A 91 -8.36 13.51 -0.37
N ARG A 92 -7.02 13.44 -0.44
CA ARG A 92 -6.32 13.42 -1.75
C ARG A 92 -6.60 12.11 -2.48
N LYS A 93 -6.93 12.20 -3.78
CA LYS A 93 -7.10 11.04 -4.65
C LYS A 93 -5.75 10.39 -4.96
N CYS A 94 -5.78 9.09 -5.19
CA CYS A 94 -4.66 8.27 -5.63
C CYS A 94 -4.02 8.81 -6.94
N HIS A 95 -2.68 8.79 -7.06
CA HIS A 95 -2.01 9.13 -8.32
C HIS A 95 -2.21 8.01 -9.37
N ARG A 96 -2.16 8.36 -10.67
CA ARG A 96 -2.44 7.39 -11.75
C ARG A 96 -1.51 6.17 -11.73
N TYR A 97 -0.22 6.38 -11.48
CA TYR A 97 0.78 5.30 -11.48
C TYR A 97 0.57 4.24 -10.39
N PHE A 98 -0.15 4.55 -9.30
CA PHE A 98 -0.51 3.54 -8.30
C PHE A 98 -1.48 2.51 -8.86
N ALA A 99 -2.40 2.93 -9.74
CA ALA A 99 -3.35 1.99 -10.33
C ALA A 99 -2.63 0.97 -11.20
N GLU A 100 -1.69 1.42 -12.02
CA GLU A 100 -0.84 0.55 -12.85
C GLU A 100 -0.05 -0.46 -11.99
N PHE A 101 0.59 0.01 -10.92
CA PHE A 101 1.32 -0.85 -10.00
C PHE A 101 0.42 -1.87 -9.28
N ILE A 102 -0.72 -1.43 -8.73
CA ILE A 102 -1.63 -2.32 -8.00
C ILE A 102 -2.22 -3.37 -8.96
N ILE A 103 -2.60 -2.97 -10.17
CA ILE A 103 -3.08 -3.89 -11.21
C ILE A 103 -2.01 -4.92 -11.56
N SER A 104 -0.74 -4.51 -11.74
CA SER A 104 0.34 -5.43 -12.08
C SER A 104 0.57 -6.49 -11.00
N LYS A 105 0.56 -6.08 -9.71
CA LYS A 105 0.71 -7.02 -8.58
C LYS A 105 -0.51 -7.92 -8.36
N LEU A 106 -1.71 -7.52 -8.81
CA LEU A 106 -2.93 -8.34 -8.71
C LEU A 106 -3.17 -9.24 -9.94
N ASN A 107 -2.30 -9.21 -10.95
CA ASN A 107 -2.54 -9.82 -12.27
C ASN A 107 -2.99 -11.29 -12.22
N THR A 108 -2.39 -12.12 -11.37
CA THR A 108 -2.78 -13.53 -11.21
C THR A 108 -4.19 -13.69 -10.65
N ARG A 109 -4.59 -12.83 -9.71
CA ARG A 109 -5.95 -12.79 -9.12
C ARG A 109 -6.97 -12.24 -10.12
N ILE A 110 -6.58 -11.27 -10.95
CA ILE A 110 -7.43 -10.69 -12.00
C ILE A 110 -7.90 -11.78 -12.97
N SER A 111 -6.97 -12.61 -13.47
CA SER A 111 -7.32 -13.70 -14.40
C SER A 111 -8.36 -14.65 -13.80
N LYS A 112 -8.20 -15.02 -12.52
CA LYS A 112 -9.15 -15.86 -11.79
C LYS A 112 -10.53 -15.22 -11.69
N TYR A 113 -10.61 -13.96 -11.25
CA TYR A 113 -11.87 -13.24 -11.10
C TYR A 113 -12.62 -13.06 -12.43
N CYS A 114 -11.92 -12.74 -13.52
CA CYS A 114 -12.55 -12.64 -14.84
C CYS A 114 -13.17 -13.97 -15.27
N HIS A 115 -12.44 -15.08 -15.08
CA HIS A 115 -12.92 -16.42 -15.44
C HIS A 115 -14.14 -16.84 -14.61
N GLU A 116 -14.06 -16.76 -13.27
CA GLU A 116 -15.14 -17.17 -12.36
C GLU A 116 -16.43 -16.34 -12.53
N ASN A 117 -16.32 -15.11 -13.02
CA ASN A 117 -17.46 -14.21 -13.20
C ASN A 117 -17.90 -14.04 -14.66
N GLY A 118 -17.28 -14.75 -15.60
CA GLY A 118 -17.58 -14.62 -17.04
C GLY A 118 -17.40 -13.20 -17.58
N LEU A 119 -16.41 -12.46 -17.09
CA LEU A 119 -16.19 -11.05 -17.45
C LEU A 119 -15.10 -10.91 -18.52
N GLU A 120 -15.33 -10.01 -19.47
CA GLU A 120 -14.32 -9.61 -20.43
C GLU A 120 -13.18 -8.87 -19.71
N ARG A 121 -11.93 -9.27 -20.01
CA ARG A 121 -10.75 -8.79 -19.27
C ARG A 121 -10.55 -7.28 -19.41
N GLN A 122 -10.76 -6.70 -20.59
CA GLN A 122 -10.56 -5.26 -20.79
C GLN A 122 -11.59 -4.44 -20.01
N GLN A 123 -12.86 -4.82 -20.07
CA GLN A 123 -13.93 -4.20 -19.28
C GLN A 123 -13.62 -4.27 -17.77
N PHE A 124 -13.16 -5.43 -17.29
CA PHE A 124 -12.80 -5.60 -15.90
C PHE A 124 -11.61 -4.73 -15.49
N LEU A 125 -10.56 -4.65 -16.32
CA LEU A 125 -9.39 -3.81 -16.05
C LEU A 125 -9.75 -2.32 -15.99
N ALA A 126 -10.62 -1.84 -16.89
CA ALA A 126 -11.11 -0.46 -16.86
C ALA A 126 -11.86 -0.16 -15.55
N SER A 127 -12.78 -1.06 -15.17
CA SER A 127 -13.53 -0.97 -13.90
C SER A 127 -12.60 -0.99 -12.68
N LEU A 128 -11.61 -1.89 -12.66
CA LEU A 128 -10.64 -1.99 -11.57
C LEU A 128 -9.77 -0.73 -11.46
N ASN A 129 -9.33 -0.18 -12.60
CA ASN A 129 -8.59 1.07 -12.63
C ASN A 129 -9.40 2.22 -12.01
N ASP A 130 -10.69 2.34 -12.33
CA ASP A 130 -11.55 3.38 -11.76
C ASP A 130 -11.72 3.21 -10.24
N VAL A 131 -11.91 1.96 -9.77
CA VAL A 131 -12.00 1.65 -8.35
C VAL A 131 -10.71 2.05 -7.62
N ILE A 132 -9.54 1.71 -8.16
CA ILE A 132 -8.24 2.05 -7.54
C ILE A 132 -8.00 3.56 -7.55
N ARG A 133 -8.34 4.25 -8.64
CA ARG A 133 -8.23 5.72 -8.74
C ARG A 133 -9.20 6.45 -7.81
N GLY A 134 -10.28 5.79 -7.40
CA GLY A 134 -11.21 6.27 -6.38
C GLY A 134 -10.66 6.17 -4.95
N LEU A 135 -9.57 5.45 -4.70
CA LEU A 135 -8.99 5.33 -3.37
C LEU A 135 -8.41 6.66 -2.88
N HIS A 136 -8.55 6.89 -1.58
CA HIS A 136 -7.74 7.89 -0.90
C HIS A 136 -6.27 7.51 -1.00
N LEU A 137 -5.42 8.52 -1.21
CA LEU A 137 -3.98 8.35 -1.42
C LEU A 137 -3.34 7.53 -0.30
N VAL A 138 -3.73 7.79 0.96
CA VAL A 138 -3.29 6.99 2.12
C VAL A 138 -3.59 5.50 1.93
N THR A 139 -4.81 5.14 1.51
CA THR A 139 -5.20 3.74 1.28
C THR A 139 -4.45 3.12 0.10
N ALA A 140 -4.17 3.89 -0.94
CA ALA A 140 -3.39 3.42 -2.09
C ALA A 140 -1.93 3.13 -1.69
N TYR A 141 -1.28 4.00 -0.93
CA TYR A 141 0.05 3.75 -0.37
C TYR A 141 0.05 2.53 0.55
N ARG A 142 -0.93 2.41 1.46
CA ARG A 142 -1.10 1.24 2.34
C ARG A 142 -1.08 -0.05 1.54
N LEU A 143 -1.89 -0.12 0.49
CA LEU A 143 -1.99 -1.29 -0.34
C LEU A 143 -0.73 -1.52 -1.18
N LYS A 144 -0.12 -0.46 -1.75
CA LYS A 144 1.15 -0.55 -2.47
C LYS A 144 2.23 -1.18 -1.58
N PHE A 145 2.39 -0.69 -0.34
CA PHE A 145 3.36 -1.22 0.61
C PHE A 145 3.09 -2.67 0.95
N ALA A 146 1.84 -3.03 1.26
CA ALA A 146 1.48 -4.40 1.55
C ALA A 146 1.78 -5.32 0.35
N LEU A 147 1.43 -4.93 -0.87
CA LEU A 147 1.72 -5.71 -2.08
C LEU A 147 3.23 -5.83 -2.41
N THR A 148 4.06 -4.92 -1.88
CA THR A 148 5.50 -4.90 -2.14
C THR A 148 6.27 -5.73 -1.10
N TYR A 149 6.05 -5.46 0.20
CA TYR A 149 6.83 -6.08 1.28
C TYR A 149 6.18 -7.30 1.90
N SER A 150 4.85 -7.41 1.81
CA SER A 150 4.13 -8.54 2.36
C SER A 150 2.90 -8.89 1.53
N PRO A 151 3.10 -9.36 0.29
CA PRO A 151 2.00 -9.64 -0.63
C PRO A 151 1.00 -10.68 -0.09
N HIS A 152 1.43 -11.47 0.90
CA HIS A 152 0.66 -12.53 1.56
C HIS A 152 0.08 -12.13 2.93
N CYS A 153 0.23 -10.89 3.41
CA CYS A 153 -0.42 -10.49 4.65
C CYS A 153 -1.94 -10.37 4.50
N ASP A 154 -2.65 -10.47 5.63
CA ASP A 154 -4.11 -10.35 5.70
C ASP A 154 -4.62 -9.07 5.03
N TYR A 155 -3.94 -7.94 5.24
CA TYR A 155 -4.34 -6.66 4.65
C TYR A 155 -4.23 -6.66 3.11
N SER A 156 -3.11 -7.16 2.56
CA SER A 156 -2.90 -7.29 1.11
C SER A 156 -3.96 -8.18 0.46
N ILE A 157 -4.25 -9.32 1.11
CA ILE A 157 -5.24 -10.29 0.64
C ILE A 157 -6.64 -9.67 0.68
N TRP A 158 -7.06 -9.20 1.87
CA TRP A 158 -8.39 -8.63 2.09
C TRP A 158 -8.66 -7.43 1.19
N LYS A 159 -7.74 -6.45 1.17
CA LYS A 159 -7.94 -5.21 0.42
C LYS A 159 -7.88 -5.46 -1.08
N GLY A 160 -6.98 -6.34 -1.54
CA GLY A 160 -6.93 -6.77 -2.95
C GLY A 160 -8.25 -7.40 -3.39
N ASN A 161 -8.78 -8.35 -2.61
CA ASN A 161 -10.06 -8.99 -2.91
C ASN A 161 -11.23 -8.00 -2.88
N GLN A 162 -11.24 -7.03 -1.96
CA GLN A 162 -12.25 -5.99 -1.91
C GLN A 162 -12.30 -5.17 -3.21
N LEU A 163 -11.14 -4.76 -3.74
CA LEU A 163 -11.08 -4.00 -5.01
C LEU A 163 -11.57 -4.83 -6.20
N LEU A 164 -11.16 -6.10 -6.27
CA LEU A 164 -11.59 -7.02 -7.32
C LEU A 164 -13.11 -7.24 -7.29
N ALA A 165 -13.68 -7.50 -6.12
CA ALA A 165 -15.12 -7.69 -5.94
C ALA A 165 -15.93 -6.43 -6.30
N GLN A 166 -15.42 -5.25 -5.95
CA GLN A 166 -16.03 -3.98 -6.32
C GLN A 166 -15.99 -3.76 -7.85
N ALA A 167 -14.87 -4.11 -8.50
CA ALA A 167 -14.76 -4.04 -9.96
C ALA A 167 -15.76 -4.98 -10.66
N VAL A 168 -15.98 -6.21 -10.13
CA VAL A 168 -17.03 -7.12 -10.61
C VAL A 168 -18.42 -6.48 -10.52
N THR A 169 -18.73 -5.87 -9.37
CA THR A 169 -20.03 -5.23 -9.15
C THR A 169 -20.26 -4.08 -10.14
N ASN A 170 -19.25 -3.26 -10.39
CA ASN A 170 -19.32 -2.17 -11.36
C ASN A 170 -19.53 -2.69 -12.79
N CYS A 171 -18.82 -3.75 -13.20
CA CYS A 171 -19.03 -4.36 -14.51
C CYS A 171 -20.48 -4.83 -14.68
N ARG A 172 -21.04 -5.54 -13.69
CA ARG A 172 -22.42 -6.05 -13.75
C ARG A 172 -23.47 -4.94 -13.82
N LYS A 173 -23.29 -3.83 -13.08
CA LYS A 173 -24.17 -2.66 -13.15
C LYS A 173 -24.18 -2.03 -14.54
N ASN A 174 -23.01 -1.90 -15.15
CA ASN A 174 -22.87 -1.34 -16.49
C ASN A 174 -23.49 -2.25 -17.57
N THR A 175 -23.39 -3.57 -17.40
CA THR A 175 -24.06 -4.53 -18.29
C THR A 175 -25.58 -4.41 -18.18
N LEU A 176 -26.15 -4.32 -16.98
CA LEU A 176 -27.60 -4.18 -16.78
C LEU A 176 -28.15 -2.85 -17.32
N SER A 177 -27.36 -1.78 -17.33
CA SER A 177 -27.76 -0.49 -17.92
C SER A 177 -27.86 -0.57 -19.44
N LYS A 178 -27.03 -1.38 -20.11
CA LYS A 178 -27.05 -1.54 -21.58
C LYS A 178 -28.27 -2.32 -22.11
N TYR A 179 -29.00 -3.01 -21.24
CA TYR A 179 -30.22 -3.76 -21.60
C TYR A 179 -31.50 -3.06 -21.15
N ARG A 180 -31.42 -1.80 -20.71
CA ARG A 180 -32.56 -0.98 -20.28
C ARG A 180 -32.89 0.17 -21.24
N ASP A 181 -32.12 0.31 -22.31
CA ASP A 181 -32.42 1.15 -23.47
C ASP A 181 -32.92 0.27 -24.62
#